data_AF-A0A562REY3-F1
#
_entry.id   AF-A0A562REY3-F1
#
_cell.length_a   1.000
_cell.length_b   1.000
_cell.length_c   1.000
_cell.angle_alpha   90.00
_cell.angle_beta   90.00
_cell.angle_gamma   90.00
#
_symmetry.space_group_name_H-M   'P 1'
#
loop_
_entity.id
_entity.type
_entity.pdbx_description
1 polymer ?
#
loop_
_entity_poly.entity_id
_entity_poly.type
_entity_poly.pdbx_seq_one_letter_code
_entity_poly.pdbx_strand_id
1 'polypeptide(L)'
;MRIATTQYQATLSRSLELNQTMVSRLTQQMASGKAQMLPSDDPVANVRVSRLTREEAIIGQYRENIAAVKIRLSKNEGYLSGMVGDLGEAHDLMVWAADGGNTPDDLKAMVNSLESLRDSLLYTSNTRDQEGNYLFSGTQTNTAPVRLDGASYVYDGNEKEQKVVVGNGISQAVNVNLAGMPALLNQLNTVIEALRNATTGSSDPTLHATIASTMDMVDSTQNALAAKVATLGGAQNVLTTLDNNHANVSLSNQTAMRDLSALDYGVASSELAGYNMALQATYQSYSKVSNLSLFNVL
;
A
#
# COMPACT_ATOMS: atom_id res chain seq x y z
N MET A 1 -56.58 50.24 -19.98
CA MET A 1 -56.45 48.76 -19.92
C MET A 1 -55.24 48.19 -20.65
N ARG A 2 -54.63 48.86 -21.65
CA ARG A 2 -53.43 48.34 -22.37
C ARG A 2 -52.19 48.04 -21.50
N ILE A 3 -51.88 48.89 -20.52
CA ILE A 3 -50.70 48.70 -19.64
C ILE A 3 -50.86 47.48 -18.72
N ALA A 4 -52.08 47.22 -18.25
CA ALA A 4 -52.39 46.04 -17.44
C ALA A 4 -52.25 44.76 -18.27
N THR A 5 -52.73 44.73 -19.52
CA THR A 5 -52.60 43.57 -20.42
C THR A 5 -51.13 43.23 -20.71
N THR A 6 -50.29 44.23 -20.96
CA THR A 6 -48.84 44.01 -21.17
C THR A 6 -48.14 43.51 -19.91
N GLN A 7 -48.54 43.99 -18.72
CA GLN A 7 -48.02 43.48 -17.44
C GLN A 7 -48.46 42.03 -17.16
N TYR A 8 -49.71 41.68 -17.44
CA TYR A 8 -50.20 40.30 -17.30
C TYR A 8 -49.50 39.35 -18.25
N GLN A 9 -49.31 39.74 -19.51
CA GLN A 9 -48.59 38.93 -20.49
C GLN A 9 -47.11 38.74 -20.09
N ALA A 10 -46.43 39.80 -19.66
CA ALA A 10 -45.05 39.71 -19.16
C ALA A 10 -44.93 38.81 -17.92
N THR A 11 -45.91 38.86 -17.01
CA THR A 11 -45.95 38.00 -15.82
C THR A 11 -46.16 36.54 -16.19
N LEU A 12 -47.06 36.25 -17.14
CA LEU A 12 -47.32 34.89 -17.64
C LEU A 12 -46.12 34.31 -18.40
N SER A 13 -45.45 35.10 -19.23
CA SER A 13 -44.23 34.69 -19.92
C SER A 13 -43.10 34.38 -18.93
N ARG A 14 -42.92 35.23 -17.91
CA ARG A 14 -41.93 34.98 -16.85
C ARG A 14 -42.27 33.72 -16.04
N SER A 15 -43.54 33.47 -15.73
CA SER A 15 -43.92 32.23 -15.03
C SER A 15 -43.73 30.99 -15.89
N LEU A 16 -43.98 31.08 -17.20
CA LEU A 16 -43.68 30.02 -18.17
C LEU A 16 -42.18 29.68 -18.20
N GLU A 17 -41.33 30.69 -18.36
CA GLU A 17 -39.87 30.54 -18.36
C GLU A 17 -39.35 29.93 -17.06
N LEU A 18 -39.86 30.41 -15.90
CA LEU A 18 -39.49 29.87 -14.58
C LEU A 18 -39.88 28.40 -14.43
N ASN A 19 -41.14 28.04 -14.73
CA ASN A 19 -41.60 26.65 -14.63
C ASN A 19 -40.83 25.73 -15.57
N GLN A 20 -40.56 26.17 -16.81
CA GLN A 20 -39.81 25.38 -17.78
C GLN A 20 -38.35 25.17 -17.37
N THR A 21 -37.73 26.20 -16.77
CA THR A 21 -36.38 26.11 -16.18
C THR A 21 -36.35 25.11 -15.02
N MET A 22 -37.34 25.18 -14.12
CA MET A 22 -37.41 24.27 -12.96
C MET A 22 -37.65 22.81 -13.37
N VAL A 23 -38.53 22.57 -14.35
CA VAL A 23 -38.73 21.24 -14.94
C VAL A 23 -37.42 20.71 -15.52
N SER A 24 -36.71 21.52 -16.33
CA SER A 24 -35.42 21.12 -16.89
C SER A 24 -34.40 20.79 -15.80
N ARG A 25 -34.28 21.65 -14.78
CA ARG A 25 -33.36 21.44 -13.66
C ARG A 25 -33.67 20.15 -12.89
N LEU A 26 -34.94 19.91 -12.53
CA LEU A 26 -35.35 18.69 -11.83
C LEU A 26 -35.10 17.44 -12.68
N THR A 27 -35.36 17.49 -13.99
CA THR A 27 -35.04 16.36 -14.87
C THR A 27 -33.54 16.07 -14.93
N GLN A 28 -32.68 17.11 -14.93
CA GLN A 28 -31.22 16.94 -14.87
C GLN A 28 -30.76 16.39 -13.51
N GLN A 29 -31.34 16.86 -12.40
CA GLN A 29 -31.07 16.33 -11.06
C GLN A 29 -31.47 14.85 -10.97
N MET A 30 -32.66 14.49 -11.47
CA MET A 30 -33.14 13.11 -11.47
C MET A 30 -32.27 12.19 -12.35
N ALA A 31 -31.79 12.69 -13.49
CA ALA A 31 -30.88 11.96 -14.37
C ALA A 31 -29.48 11.79 -13.77
N SER A 32 -28.95 12.81 -13.09
CA SER A 32 -27.63 12.76 -12.45
C SER A 32 -27.63 12.08 -11.07
N GLY A 33 -28.80 11.95 -10.44
CA GLY A 33 -28.99 11.45 -9.07
C GLY A 33 -28.45 12.37 -7.99
N LYS A 34 -28.03 13.59 -8.34
CA LYS A 34 -27.46 14.56 -7.40
C LYS A 34 -28.48 15.65 -7.07
N ALA A 35 -28.64 15.92 -5.78
CA ALA A 35 -29.41 17.07 -5.31
C ALA A 35 -28.79 18.40 -5.76
N GLN A 36 -27.46 18.47 -5.78
CA GLN A 36 -26.71 19.69 -6.10
C GLN A 36 -25.91 19.49 -7.38
N MET A 37 -26.15 20.34 -8.38
CA MET A 37 -25.43 20.28 -9.66
C MET A 37 -24.32 21.30 -9.72
N LEU A 38 -24.54 22.47 -9.12
CA LEU A 38 -23.54 23.53 -9.02
C LEU A 38 -23.12 23.76 -7.56
N PRO A 39 -21.86 24.15 -7.34
CA PRO A 39 -21.39 24.66 -6.05
C PRO A 39 -22.25 25.76 -5.43
N SER A 40 -22.92 26.56 -6.27
CA SER A 40 -23.78 27.67 -5.85
C SER A 40 -25.13 27.20 -5.28
N ASP A 41 -25.56 25.97 -5.57
CA ASP A 41 -26.87 25.46 -5.14
C ASP A 41 -26.89 25.22 -3.62
N ASP A 42 -25.76 24.81 -3.04
CA ASP A 42 -25.53 24.77 -1.59
C ASP A 42 -24.01 24.91 -1.30
N PRO A 43 -23.54 26.13 -1.00
CA PRO A 43 -22.12 26.35 -0.72
C PRO A 43 -21.64 25.66 0.56
N VAL A 44 -22.53 25.39 1.52
CA VAL A 44 -22.16 24.78 2.81
C VAL A 44 -21.94 23.27 2.66
N ALA A 45 -22.88 22.58 2.01
CA ALA A 45 -22.73 21.16 1.70
C ALA A 45 -21.51 20.93 0.80
N ASN A 46 -21.31 21.77 -0.21
CA ASN A 46 -20.16 21.62 -1.10
C ASN A 46 -18.81 21.80 -0.39
N VAL A 47 -18.67 22.74 0.55
CA VAL A 47 -17.43 22.85 1.35
C VAL A 47 -17.18 21.58 2.16
N ARG A 48 -18.22 20.95 2.70
CA ARG A 48 -18.10 19.66 3.43
C ARG A 48 -17.70 18.53 2.49
N VAL A 49 -18.38 18.37 1.35
CA VAL A 49 -18.03 17.37 0.33
C VAL A 49 -16.61 17.56 -0.18
N SER A 50 -16.17 18.80 -0.39
CA SER A 50 -14.80 19.13 -0.80
C SER A 50 -13.76 18.72 0.25
N ARG A 51 -14.06 18.91 1.55
CA ARG A 51 -13.20 18.43 2.64
C ARG A 51 -13.11 16.91 2.67
N LEU A 52 -14.24 16.21 2.59
CA LEU A 52 -14.29 14.74 2.54
C LEU A 52 -13.56 14.20 1.30
N THR A 53 -13.68 14.85 0.16
CA THR A 53 -12.98 14.46 -1.08
C THR A 53 -11.46 14.57 -0.92
N ARG A 54 -10.96 15.63 -0.25
CA ARG A 54 -9.52 15.75 0.06
C ARG A 54 -9.06 14.66 1.03
N GLU A 55 -9.88 14.36 2.03
CA GLU A 55 -9.62 13.28 2.98
C GLU A 55 -9.56 11.91 2.29
N GLU A 56 -10.49 11.63 1.38
CA GLU A 56 -10.49 10.41 0.55
C GLU A 56 -9.22 10.28 -0.30
N ALA A 57 -8.75 11.38 -0.90
CA ALA A 57 -7.51 11.35 -1.68
C ALA A 57 -6.29 10.99 -0.81
N ILE A 58 -6.22 11.54 0.40
CA ILE A 58 -5.17 11.23 1.37
C ILE A 58 -5.25 9.76 1.82
N ILE A 59 -6.46 9.28 2.13
CA ILE A 59 -6.70 7.87 2.49
C ILE A 59 -6.30 6.94 1.35
N GLY A 60 -6.67 7.27 0.12
CA GLY A 60 -6.26 6.53 -1.08
C GLY A 60 -4.74 6.38 -1.17
N GLN A 61 -4.01 7.49 -1.01
CA GLN A 61 -2.54 7.48 -0.99
C GLN A 61 -1.98 6.59 0.13
N TYR A 62 -2.55 6.63 1.34
CA TYR A 62 -2.09 5.77 2.43
C TYR A 62 -2.31 4.29 2.13
N ARG A 63 -3.44 3.92 1.54
CA ARG A 63 -3.73 2.53 1.16
C ARG A 63 -2.80 2.02 0.05
N GLU A 64 -2.52 2.85 -0.95
CA GLU A 64 -1.52 2.55 -1.99
C GLU A 64 -0.12 2.35 -1.39
N ASN A 65 0.29 3.25 -0.49
CA ASN A 65 1.54 3.14 0.23
C ASN A 65 1.60 1.84 1.05
N ILE A 66 0.53 1.51 1.80
CA ILE A 66 0.44 0.26 2.58
C ILE A 66 0.59 -0.95 1.65
N ALA A 67 -0.10 -0.97 0.51
CA ALA A 67 0.00 -2.08 -0.44
C ALA A 67 1.43 -2.26 -0.96
N ALA A 68 2.09 -1.16 -1.36
CA ALA A 68 3.48 -1.18 -1.82
C ALA A 68 4.45 -1.66 -0.72
N VAL A 69 4.26 -1.18 0.51
CA VAL A 69 5.06 -1.60 1.67
C VAL A 69 4.87 -3.09 1.93
N LYS A 70 3.63 -3.59 1.97
CA LYS A 70 3.34 -5.02 2.21
C LYS A 70 4.05 -5.91 1.19
N ILE A 71 3.99 -5.56 -0.10
CA ILE A 71 4.69 -6.31 -1.16
C ILE A 71 6.20 -6.36 -0.89
N ARG A 72 6.81 -5.24 -0.52
CA ARG A 72 8.25 -5.19 -0.17
C ARG A 72 8.56 -6.02 1.06
N LEU A 73 7.76 -5.93 2.12
CA LEU A 73 7.97 -6.71 3.35
C LEU A 73 7.84 -8.22 3.10
N SER A 74 6.86 -8.66 2.32
CA SER A 74 6.69 -10.09 1.98
C SER A 74 7.85 -10.63 1.15
N LYS A 75 8.41 -9.84 0.22
CA LYS A 75 9.64 -10.20 -0.50
C LYS A 75 10.82 -10.34 0.45
N ASN A 76 11.03 -9.36 1.33
CA ASN A 76 12.11 -9.40 2.34
C ASN A 76 11.99 -10.62 3.24
N GLU A 77 10.78 -10.91 3.73
CA GLU A 77 10.49 -12.08 4.55
C GLU A 77 10.81 -13.39 3.84
N GLY A 78 10.44 -13.52 2.56
CA GLY A 78 10.75 -14.71 1.76
C GLY A 78 12.26 -14.96 1.64
N TYR A 79 13.06 -13.93 1.36
CA TYR A 79 14.52 -14.05 1.29
C TYR A 79 15.15 -14.38 2.65
N LEU A 80 14.69 -13.73 3.73
CA LEU A 80 15.20 -14.00 5.08
C LEU A 80 14.82 -15.42 5.55
N SER A 81 13.62 -15.89 5.22
CA SER A 81 13.18 -17.26 5.51
C SER A 81 14.03 -18.29 4.75
N GLY A 82 14.34 -18.02 3.48
CA GLY A 82 15.28 -18.84 2.70
C GLY A 82 16.66 -18.90 3.36
N MET A 83 17.22 -17.76 3.78
CA MET A 83 18.49 -17.73 4.51
C MET A 83 18.43 -18.53 5.82
N VAL A 84 17.33 -18.49 6.58
CA VAL A 84 17.16 -19.30 7.79
C VAL A 84 17.19 -20.80 7.47
N GLY A 85 16.67 -21.20 6.31
CA GLY A 85 16.76 -22.57 5.79
C GLY A 85 18.20 -22.97 5.45
N ASP A 86 18.90 -22.14 4.65
CA ASP A 86 20.32 -22.37 4.28
C ASP A 86 21.22 -22.47 5.54
N LEU A 87 20.95 -21.67 6.57
CA LEU A 87 21.65 -21.74 7.86
C LEU A 87 21.35 -23.02 8.62
N GLY A 88 20.12 -23.53 8.56
CA GLY A 88 19.76 -24.82 9.15
C GLY A 88 20.52 -25.96 8.50
N GLU A 89 20.59 -25.99 7.16
CA GLU A 89 21.38 -26.99 6.43
C GLU A 89 22.88 -26.88 6.75
N ALA A 90 23.40 -25.66 6.87
CA ALA A 90 24.79 -25.44 7.27
C ALA A 90 25.05 -25.95 8.70
N HIS A 91 24.14 -25.69 9.64
CA HIS A 91 24.23 -26.19 11.01
C HIS A 91 24.23 -27.72 11.04
N ASP A 92 23.32 -28.38 10.34
CA ASP A 92 23.25 -29.85 10.30
C ASP A 92 24.52 -30.47 9.72
N LEU A 93 25.10 -29.85 8.69
CA LEU A 93 26.37 -30.27 8.11
C LEU A 93 27.54 -30.08 9.09
N MET A 94 27.51 -29.03 9.91
CA MET A 94 28.50 -28.83 10.99
C MET A 94 28.35 -29.86 12.11
N VAL A 95 27.13 -30.21 12.50
CA VAL A 95 26.86 -31.29 13.46
C VAL A 95 27.45 -32.59 12.93
N TRP A 96 27.25 -32.87 11.63
CA TRP A 96 27.84 -34.05 11.03
C TRP A 96 29.36 -33.97 11.02
N ALA A 97 29.97 -32.84 10.63
CA ALA A 97 31.42 -32.66 10.64
C ALA A 97 32.04 -32.78 12.05
N ALA A 98 31.31 -32.39 13.09
CA ALA A 98 31.72 -32.49 14.49
C ALA A 98 31.72 -33.94 15.02
N ASP A 99 31.09 -34.89 14.34
CA ASP A 99 31.11 -36.30 14.74
C ASP A 99 32.55 -36.83 14.73
N GLY A 100 33.00 -37.32 15.90
CA GLY A 100 34.35 -37.82 16.12
C GLY A 100 34.72 -39.04 15.28
N GLY A 101 33.75 -39.70 14.64
CA GLY A 101 33.97 -40.83 13.74
C GLY A 101 34.43 -40.47 12.32
N ASN A 102 34.35 -39.19 11.90
CA ASN A 102 34.67 -38.81 10.53
C ASN A 102 36.17 -38.84 10.22
N THR A 103 36.49 -39.36 9.03
CA THR A 103 37.85 -39.34 8.49
C THR A 103 38.15 -38.00 7.80
N PRO A 104 39.43 -37.65 7.57
CA PRO A 104 39.78 -36.45 6.81
C PRO A 104 39.16 -36.39 5.40
N ASP A 105 38.95 -37.53 4.75
CA ASP A 105 38.34 -37.58 3.42
C ASP A 105 36.83 -37.32 3.49
N ASP A 106 36.16 -37.78 4.55
CA ASP A 106 34.74 -37.47 4.80
C ASP A 106 34.55 -35.96 5.02
N LEU A 107 35.42 -35.34 5.82
CA LEU A 107 35.39 -33.90 6.08
C LEU A 107 35.62 -33.06 4.83
N LYS A 108 36.55 -33.48 3.97
CA LYS A 108 36.78 -32.83 2.67
C LYS A 108 35.60 -32.99 1.72
N ALA A 109 34.84 -34.08 1.81
CA ALA A 109 33.64 -34.26 0.99
C ALA A 109 32.52 -33.26 1.38
N MET A 110 32.44 -32.86 2.66
CA MET A 110 31.46 -31.89 3.15
C MET A 110 31.75 -30.44 2.70
N VAL A 111 33.00 -30.14 2.34
CA VAL A 111 33.47 -28.79 1.96
C VAL A 111 32.65 -28.22 0.80
N ASN A 112 32.40 -29.00 -0.25
CA ASN A 112 31.68 -28.53 -1.44
C ASN A 112 30.24 -28.10 -1.11
N SER A 113 29.60 -28.81 -0.17
CA SER A 113 28.24 -28.48 0.30
C SER A 113 28.25 -27.19 1.13
N LEU A 114 29.22 -27.03 2.05
CA LEU A 114 29.36 -25.79 2.81
C LEU A 114 29.69 -24.58 1.92
N GLU A 115 30.52 -24.75 0.90
CA GLU A 115 30.81 -23.70 -0.09
C GLU A 115 29.54 -23.30 -0.86
N SER A 116 28.74 -24.28 -1.28
CA SER A 116 27.47 -24.02 -1.97
C SER A 116 26.49 -23.24 -1.10
N LEU A 117 26.37 -23.59 0.19
CA LEU A 117 25.52 -22.89 1.14
C LEU A 117 26.03 -21.46 1.42
N ARG A 118 27.34 -21.28 1.62
CA ARG A 118 27.96 -19.95 1.77
C ARG A 118 27.69 -19.08 0.55
N ASP A 119 27.85 -19.63 -0.66
CA ASP A 119 27.66 -18.90 -1.90
C ASP A 119 26.17 -18.55 -2.12
N SER A 120 25.25 -19.43 -1.71
CA SER A 120 23.80 -19.14 -1.65
C SER A 120 23.49 -17.97 -0.71
N LEU A 121 24.06 -17.97 0.50
CA LEU A 121 23.88 -16.89 1.47
C LEU A 121 24.45 -15.56 0.94
N LEU A 122 25.62 -15.59 0.29
CA LEU A 122 26.22 -14.43 -0.34
C LEU A 122 25.36 -13.89 -1.49
N TYR A 123 24.83 -14.79 -2.33
CA TYR A 123 23.95 -14.42 -3.43
C TYR A 123 22.66 -13.77 -2.90
N THR A 124 22.01 -14.42 -1.94
CA THR A 124 20.76 -13.94 -1.36
C THR A 124 20.96 -12.60 -0.65
N SER A 125 22.09 -12.42 0.04
CA SER A 125 22.47 -11.15 0.68
C SER A 125 22.65 -10.01 -0.32
N ASN A 126 23.12 -10.32 -1.53
CA ASN A 126 23.32 -9.37 -2.63
C ASN A 126 22.16 -9.35 -3.63
N THR A 127 20.97 -9.86 -3.26
CA THR A 127 19.80 -9.84 -4.12
C THR A 127 19.36 -8.41 -4.46
N ARG A 128 18.91 -8.23 -5.70
CA ARG A 128 18.38 -6.97 -6.23
C ARG A 128 16.89 -7.08 -6.51
N ASP A 129 16.20 -5.96 -6.37
CA ASP A 129 14.83 -5.81 -6.87
C ASP A 129 14.80 -5.69 -8.40
N GLN A 130 13.61 -5.74 -8.99
CA GLN A 130 13.34 -5.54 -10.43
C GLN A 130 13.84 -4.17 -10.95
N GLU A 131 13.97 -3.20 -10.05
CA GLU A 131 14.51 -1.87 -10.33
C GLU A 131 16.06 -1.82 -10.28
N GLY A 132 16.72 -2.94 -10.00
CA GLY A 132 18.18 -3.05 -9.90
C GLY A 132 18.77 -2.62 -8.54
N ASN A 133 17.93 -2.18 -7.60
CA ASN A 133 18.31 -1.76 -6.26
C ASN A 133 18.62 -2.95 -5.34
N TYR A 134 19.68 -2.86 -4.56
CA TYR A 134 19.99 -3.86 -3.52
C TYR A 134 19.00 -3.79 -2.35
N LEU A 135 18.57 -4.96 -1.89
CA LEU A 135 17.51 -5.08 -0.89
C LEU A 135 18.00 -4.88 0.55
N PHE A 136 19.23 -5.31 0.85
CA PHE A 136 19.76 -5.42 2.21
C PHE A 136 20.87 -4.40 2.56
N SER A 137 21.06 -3.37 1.74
CA SER A 137 22.12 -2.35 1.89
C SER A 137 21.69 -1.08 2.66
N GLY A 138 20.54 -1.12 3.33
CA GLY A 138 20.02 0.02 4.10
C GLY A 138 19.45 1.10 3.18
N THR A 139 19.93 2.34 3.31
CA THR A 139 19.58 3.43 2.39
C THR A 139 20.52 3.54 1.18
N GLN A 140 21.61 2.77 1.15
CA GLN A 140 22.58 2.75 0.04
C GLN A 140 22.18 1.71 -1.02
N THR A 141 21.05 1.93 -1.68
CA THR A 141 20.46 0.95 -2.62
C THR A 141 21.32 0.65 -3.85
N ASN A 142 22.30 1.51 -4.18
CA ASN A 142 23.18 1.35 -5.34
C ASN A 142 24.48 0.59 -5.02
N THR A 143 24.75 0.32 -3.75
CA THR A 143 25.98 -0.35 -3.30
C THR A 143 25.66 -1.78 -2.90
N ALA A 144 26.49 -2.74 -3.31
CA ALA A 144 26.35 -4.12 -2.88
C ALA A 144 26.48 -4.19 -1.34
N PRO A 145 25.54 -4.81 -0.61
CA PRO A 145 25.60 -4.87 0.85
C PRO A 145 26.79 -5.68 1.34
N VAL A 146 27.14 -6.78 0.65
CA VAL A 146 28.27 -7.63 1.02
C VAL A 146 29.26 -7.66 -0.15
N ARG A 147 30.47 -7.15 0.10
CA ARG A 147 31.57 -7.21 -0.86
C ARG A 147 32.72 -8.03 -0.29
N LEU A 148 33.41 -8.75 -1.17
CA LEU A 148 34.67 -9.40 -0.85
C LEU A 148 35.80 -8.37 -0.96
N ASP A 149 36.49 -8.13 0.16
CA ASP A 149 37.70 -7.29 0.24
C ASP A 149 38.91 -8.20 0.49
N GLY A 150 39.60 -8.55 -0.59
CA GLY A 150 40.64 -9.57 -0.56
C GLY A 150 40.05 -10.96 -0.25
N ALA A 151 40.29 -11.46 0.97
CA ALA A 151 39.82 -12.77 1.44
C ALA A 151 38.68 -12.68 2.48
N SER A 152 38.28 -11.46 2.86
CA SER A 152 37.24 -11.24 3.88
C SER A 152 36.04 -10.51 3.31
N TYR A 153 34.85 -10.91 3.73
CA TYR A 153 33.61 -10.21 3.45
C TYR A 153 33.46 -8.99 4.35
N VAL A 154 33.07 -7.87 3.76
CA VAL A 154 32.84 -6.58 4.43
C VAL A 154 31.43 -6.10 4.12
N TYR A 155 30.79 -5.44 5.10
CA TYR A 155 29.51 -4.77 4.91
C TYR A 155 29.74 -3.35 4.39
N ASP A 156 29.37 -3.08 3.14
CA ASP A 156 29.47 -1.74 2.53
C ASP A 156 28.11 -0.98 2.56
N GLY A 157 27.09 -1.57 3.18
CA GLY A 157 25.77 -0.97 3.38
C GLY A 157 25.71 -0.01 4.58
N ASN A 158 24.50 0.43 4.94
CA ASN A 158 24.27 1.12 6.22
C ASN A 158 23.06 0.58 6.99
N GLU A 159 22.96 0.94 8.27
CA GLU A 159 21.88 0.51 9.15
C GLU A 159 20.67 1.46 9.15
N LYS A 160 20.62 2.43 8.24
CA LYS A 160 19.57 3.44 8.22
C LYS A 160 18.26 2.87 7.67
N GLU A 161 17.15 3.29 8.26
CA GLU A 161 15.80 2.88 7.86
C GLU A 161 15.25 3.78 6.75
N GLN A 162 14.60 3.16 5.77
CA GLN A 162 13.73 3.80 4.79
C GLN A 162 12.31 3.75 5.31
N LYS A 163 11.67 4.91 5.50
CA LYS A 163 10.32 5.02 6.09
C LYS A 163 9.32 5.49 5.05
N VAL A 164 8.17 4.83 5.00
CA VAL A 164 7.02 5.21 4.16
C VAL A 164 5.86 5.62 5.06
N VAL A 165 5.20 6.72 4.73
CA VAL A 165 4.02 7.20 5.47
C VAL A 165 2.82 6.35 5.10
N VAL A 166 2.22 5.70 6.09
CA VAL A 166 1.08 4.78 5.94
C VAL A 166 -0.17 5.26 6.69
N GLY A 167 -0.09 6.44 7.30
CA GLY A 167 -1.19 7.08 8.00
C GLY A 167 -0.77 8.43 8.57
N ASN A 168 -1.72 9.16 9.15
CA ASN A 168 -1.44 10.44 9.78
C ASN A 168 -0.47 10.27 10.97
N GLY A 169 0.77 10.74 10.83
CA GLY A 169 1.81 10.59 11.85
C GLY A 169 2.36 9.17 12.01
N ILE A 170 2.00 8.23 11.13
CA ILE A 170 2.45 6.84 11.19
C ILE A 170 3.33 6.55 9.97
N SER A 171 4.57 6.15 10.24
CA SER A 171 5.52 5.73 9.21
C SER A 171 6.03 4.32 9.50
N GLN A 172 6.13 3.50 8.46
CA GLN A 172 6.63 2.14 8.53
C GLN A 172 8.01 2.03 7.87
N ALA A 173 8.96 1.38 8.54
CA ALA A 173 10.24 1.02 7.95
C ALA A 173 10.05 -0.11 6.93
N VAL A 174 10.65 0.02 5.74
CA VAL A 174 10.45 -0.91 4.61
C VAL A 174 11.66 -1.77 4.28
N ASN A 175 12.84 -1.36 4.74
CA ASN A 175 14.11 -2.02 4.45
C ASN A 175 14.61 -2.81 5.67
N VAL A 176 15.45 -3.80 5.39
CA VAL A 176 16.14 -4.60 6.40
C VAL A 176 17.62 -4.56 6.11
N ASN A 177 18.46 -4.44 7.13
CA ASN A 177 19.92 -4.56 6.99
C ASN A 177 20.41 -5.95 7.39
N LEU A 178 21.57 -6.34 6.84
CA LEU A 178 22.28 -7.58 7.12
C LEU A 178 23.73 -7.31 7.58
N ALA A 179 23.92 -6.33 8.45
CA ALA A 179 25.26 -5.91 8.90
C ALA A 179 26.09 -7.05 9.55
N GLY A 180 25.43 -8.03 10.18
CA GLY A 180 26.08 -9.21 10.77
C GLY A 180 26.45 -10.33 9.80
N MET A 181 25.91 -10.32 8.57
CA MET A 181 26.12 -11.42 7.62
C MET A 181 27.59 -11.60 7.18
N PRO A 182 28.38 -10.54 6.96
CA PRO A 182 29.79 -10.71 6.59
C PRO A 182 30.63 -11.42 7.66
N ALA A 183 30.32 -11.22 8.95
CA ALA A 183 31.00 -11.92 10.03
C ALA A 183 30.77 -13.44 9.95
N LEU A 184 29.52 -13.86 9.69
CA LEU A 184 29.20 -15.25 9.46
C LEU A 184 29.90 -15.81 8.22
N LEU A 185 29.87 -15.11 7.09
CA LEU A 185 30.50 -15.58 5.85
C LEU A 185 32.03 -15.76 6.02
N ASN A 186 32.68 -14.88 6.79
CA ASN A 186 34.09 -15.02 7.16
C ASN A 186 34.34 -16.25 8.06
N GLN A 187 33.44 -16.52 9.00
CA GLN A 187 33.51 -17.69 9.85
C GLN A 187 33.32 -18.99 9.03
N LEU A 188 32.37 -18.99 8.08
CA LEU A 188 32.18 -20.08 7.13
C LEU A 188 33.41 -20.30 6.24
N ASN A 189 34.11 -19.24 5.82
CA ASN A 189 35.38 -19.41 5.11
C ASN A 189 36.44 -20.06 6.00
N THR A 190 36.53 -19.67 7.27
CA THR A 190 37.52 -20.19 8.21
C THR A 190 37.35 -21.70 8.42
N VAL A 191 36.12 -22.15 8.65
CA VAL A 191 35.84 -23.58 8.84
C VAL A 191 35.96 -24.38 7.55
N ILE A 192 35.58 -23.82 6.39
CA ILE A 192 35.76 -24.45 5.07
C ILE A 192 37.25 -24.72 4.81
N GLU A 193 38.11 -23.74 5.09
CA GLU A 193 39.56 -23.91 4.97
C GLU A 193 40.13 -24.89 6.00
N ALA A 194 39.61 -24.90 7.23
CA ALA A 194 40.02 -25.86 8.26
C ALA A 194 39.66 -27.31 7.87
N LEU A 195 38.46 -27.53 7.32
CA LEU A 195 38.01 -28.84 6.84
C LEU A 195 38.78 -29.30 5.60
N ARG A 196 39.07 -28.38 4.67
CA ARG A 196 39.85 -28.66 3.46
C ARG A 196 41.27 -29.10 3.78
N ASN A 197 41.89 -28.48 4.77
CA ASN A 197 43.26 -28.75 5.20
C ASN A 197 43.35 -29.78 6.33
N ALA A 198 42.24 -30.44 6.70
CA ALA A 198 42.24 -31.46 7.74
C ALA A 198 43.17 -32.63 7.39
N THR A 199 44.19 -32.85 8.23
CA THR A 199 45.13 -33.98 8.13
C THR A 199 44.83 -35.07 9.15
N THR A 200 44.07 -34.72 10.18
CA THR A 200 43.58 -35.60 11.26
C THR A 200 42.05 -35.58 11.20
N GLY A 201 41.40 -36.68 11.60
CA GLY A 201 39.93 -36.73 11.67
C GLY A 201 39.38 -35.72 12.70
N SER A 202 38.05 -35.68 12.87
CA SER A 202 37.34 -34.67 13.70
C SER A 202 37.71 -34.63 15.18
N SER A 203 38.56 -35.56 15.65
CA SER A 203 39.08 -35.59 17.02
C SER A 203 40.18 -34.56 17.31
N ASP A 204 40.65 -33.81 16.31
CA ASP A 204 41.59 -32.69 16.55
C ASP A 204 40.89 -31.57 17.35
N PRO A 205 41.40 -31.21 18.55
CA PRO A 205 40.80 -30.16 19.38
C PRO A 205 40.67 -28.81 18.66
N THR A 206 41.59 -28.48 17.74
CA THR A 206 41.57 -27.17 17.06
C THR A 206 40.47 -27.10 15.99
N LEU A 207 40.32 -28.17 15.21
CA LEU A 207 39.24 -28.31 14.23
C LEU A 207 37.87 -28.35 14.92
N HIS A 208 37.74 -29.16 15.98
CA HIS A 208 36.49 -29.26 16.74
C HIS A 208 36.08 -27.92 17.37
N ALA A 209 37.02 -27.15 17.91
CA ALA A 209 36.74 -25.80 18.42
C ALA A 209 36.29 -24.83 17.31
N THR A 210 36.87 -24.93 16.12
CA THR A 210 36.48 -24.11 14.96
C THR A 210 35.07 -24.43 14.50
N ILE A 211 34.71 -25.72 14.40
CA ILE A 211 33.35 -26.17 14.05
C ILE A 211 32.35 -25.67 15.10
N ALA A 212 32.63 -25.87 16.40
CA ALA A 212 31.76 -25.41 17.48
C ALA A 212 31.53 -23.89 17.45
N SER A 213 32.60 -23.09 17.31
CA SER A 213 32.47 -21.62 17.20
C SER A 213 31.66 -21.18 15.97
N THR A 214 31.70 -21.97 14.90
CA THR A 214 30.91 -21.68 13.70
C THR A 214 29.45 -22.04 13.90
N MET A 215 29.14 -23.16 14.56
CA MET A 215 27.77 -23.51 14.95
C MET A 215 27.16 -22.42 15.83
N ASP A 216 27.88 -21.94 16.84
CA ASP A 216 27.44 -20.84 17.71
C ASP A 216 27.12 -19.56 16.91
N MET A 217 27.95 -19.22 15.91
CA MET A 217 27.73 -18.07 15.03
C MET A 217 26.54 -18.27 14.09
N VAL A 218 26.36 -19.47 13.55
CA VAL A 218 25.21 -19.85 12.72
C VAL A 218 23.92 -19.70 13.54
N ASP A 219 23.88 -20.26 14.76
CA ASP A 219 22.72 -20.17 15.66
C ASP A 219 22.41 -18.72 16.04
N SER A 220 23.43 -17.94 16.39
CA SER A 220 23.26 -16.51 16.69
C SER A 220 22.68 -15.75 15.49
N THR A 221 23.19 -16.03 14.30
CA THR A 221 22.72 -15.40 13.06
C THR A 221 21.30 -15.84 12.71
N GLN A 222 20.99 -17.13 12.86
CA GLN A 222 19.66 -17.69 12.62
C GLN A 222 18.62 -17.05 13.56
N ASN A 223 18.95 -16.89 14.84
CA ASN A 223 18.11 -16.19 15.80
C ASN A 223 17.90 -14.71 15.44
N ALA A 224 18.96 -14.02 14.99
CA ALA A 224 18.87 -12.62 14.55
C ALA A 224 17.98 -12.47 13.30
N LEU A 225 18.07 -13.39 12.34
CA LEU A 225 17.22 -13.41 11.14
C LEU A 225 15.77 -13.75 11.50
N ALA A 226 15.54 -14.75 12.36
CA ALA A 226 14.21 -15.10 12.84
C ALA A 226 13.53 -13.93 13.56
N ALA A 227 14.28 -13.17 14.37
CA ALA A 227 13.78 -11.95 15.00
C ALA A 227 13.39 -10.87 13.98
N LYS A 228 14.17 -10.71 12.90
CA LYS A 228 13.83 -9.81 11.79
C LYS A 228 12.56 -10.27 11.08
N VAL A 229 12.41 -11.57 10.76
CA VAL A 229 11.19 -12.16 10.18
C VAL A 229 9.98 -11.92 11.08
N ALA A 230 10.09 -12.17 12.39
CA ALA A 230 9.02 -11.91 13.34
C ALA A 230 8.61 -10.42 13.38
N THR A 231 9.59 -9.51 13.31
CA THR A 231 9.34 -8.07 13.24
C THR A 231 8.60 -7.68 11.95
N LEU A 232 8.97 -8.28 10.81
CA LEU A 232 8.27 -8.08 9.53
C LEU A 232 6.84 -8.62 9.57
N GLY A 233 6.62 -9.79 10.17
CA GLY A 233 5.27 -10.34 10.39
C GLY A 233 4.41 -9.42 11.27
N GLY A 234 4.99 -8.89 12.35
CA GLY A 234 4.34 -7.88 13.20
C GLY A 234 3.96 -6.62 12.43
N ALA A 235 4.87 -6.09 11.61
CA ALA A 235 4.61 -4.93 10.75
C ALA A 235 3.49 -5.20 9.73
N GLN A 236 3.47 -6.39 9.11
CA GLN A 236 2.39 -6.77 8.17
C GLN A 236 1.01 -6.84 8.84
N ASN A 237 0.94 -7.29 10.09
CA ASN A 237 -0.30 -7.27 10.87
C ASN A 237 -0.76 -5.84 11.13
N VAL A 238 0.14 -4.96 11.59
CA VAL A 238 -0.17 -3.54 11.80
C VAL A 238 -0.65 -2.86 10.52
N LEU A 239 0.03 -3.10 9.39
CA LEU A 239 -0.37 -2.57 8.09
C LEU A 239 -1.75 -3.06 7.65
N THR A 240 -2.08 -4.31 7.92
CA THR A 240 -3.41 -4.86 7.61
C THR A 240 -4.50 -4.22 8.47
N THR A 241 -4.24 -4.00 9.77
CA THR A 241 -5.14 -3.25 10.64
C THR A 241 -5.32 -1.80 10.16
N LEU A 242 -4.23 -1.13 9.75
CA LEU A 242 -4.29 0.23 9.24
C LEU A 242 -5.08 0.32 7.92
N ASP A 243 -4.87 -0.62 6.98
CA ASP A 243 -5.64 -0.64 5.72
C ASP A 243 -7.14 -0.82 5.98
N ASN A 244 -7.52 -1.72 6.90
CA ASN A 244 -8.91 -1.91 7.30
C ASN A 244 -9.51 -0.64 7.94
N ASN A 245 -8.75 0.04 8.80
CA ASN A 245 -9.20 1.29 9.41
C ASN A 245 -9.39 2.39 8.36
N HIS A 246 -8.45 2.54 7.42
CA HIS A 246 -8.55 3.46 6.29
C HIS A 246 -9.75 3.13 5.39
N ALA A 247 -10.01 1.85 5.13
CA ALA A 247 -11.18 1.40 4.38
C ALA A 247 -12.50 1.76 5.09
N ASN A 248 -12.55 1.61 6.42
CA ASN A 248 -13.72 2.00 7.22
C ASN A 248 -13.97 3.51 7.20
N VAL A 249 -12.93 4.32 7.35
CA VAL A 249 -13.03 5.79 7.25
C VAL A 249 -13.47 6.18 5.83
N SER A 250 -12.90 5.54 4.80
CA SER A 250 -13.31 5.78 3.42
C SER A 250 -14.78 5.47 3.17
N LEU A 251 -15.28 4.35 3.69
CA LEU A 251 -16.70 4.01 3.61
C LEU A 251 -17.59 5.04 4.33
N SER A 252 -17.15 5.52 5.50
CA SER A 252 -17.85 6.57 6.24
C SER A 252 -17.91 7.88 5.46
N ASN A 253 -16.79 8.30 4.88
CA ASN A 253 -16.70 9.49 4.04
C ASN A 253 -17.58 9.38 2.80
N GLN A 254 -17.57 8.23 2.11
CA GLN A 254 -18.43 7.98 0.95
C GLN A 254 -19.91 8.00 1.32
N THR A 255 -20.28 7.46 2.48
CA THR A 255 -21.66 7.54 2.99
C THR A 255 -22.06 8.99 3.24
N ALA A 256 -21.24 9.75 3.97
CA ALA A 256 -21.50 11.16 4.24
C ALA A 256 -21.57 11.99 2.94
N MET A 257 -20.70 11.73 1.96
CA MET A 257 -20.75 12.39 0.65
C MET A 257 -22.03 12.06 -0.11
N ARG A 258 -22.50 10.81 -0.06
CA ARG A 258 -23.79 10.41 -0.64
C ARG A 258 -24.93 11.12 0.06
N ASP A 259 -25.00 11.10 1.38
CA ASP A 259 -26.08 11.74 2.15
C ASP A 259 -26.14 13.25 1.90
N LEU A 260 -24.99 13.91 1.71
CA LEU A 260 -24.92 15.33 1.39
C LEU A 260 -25.26 15.66 -0.08
N SER A 261 -25.12 14.70 -1.00
CA SER A 261 -25.21 14.97 -2.44
C SER A 261 -26.38 14.27 -3.13
N ALA A 262 -27.02 13.28 -2.51
CA ALA A 262 -28.04 12.44 -3.11
C ALA A 262 -29.36 13.19 -3.28
N LEU A 263 -30.00 13.00 -4.43
CA LEU A 263 -31.34 13.51 -4.68
C LEU A 263 -32.39 12.66 -3.95
N ASP A 264 -33.29 13.32 -3.21
CA ASP A 264 -34.54 12.69 -2.78
C ASP A 264 -35.50 12.62 -3.98
N TYR A 265 -35.57 11.44 -4.60
CA TYR A 265 -36.45 11.20 -5.74
C TYR A 265 -37.94 11.34 -5.41
N GLY A 266 -38.36 11.14 -4.16
CA GLY A 266 -39.75 11.30 -3.74
C GLY A 266 -40.15 12.77 -3.76
N VAL A 267 -39.33 13.62 -3.15
CA VAL A 267 -39.54 15.08 -3.19
C VAL A 267 -39.38 15.61 -4.62
N ALA A 268 -38.32 15.21 -5.34
CA ALA A 268 -38.07 15.68 -6.70
C ALA A 268 -39.18 15.30 -7.69
N SER A 269 -39.72 14.08 -7.59
CA SER A 269 -40.86 13.64 -8.41
C SER A 269 -42.13 14.44 -8.11
N SER A 270 -42.38 14.71 -6.82
CA SER A 270 -43.53 15.51 -6.38
C SER A 270 -43.44 16.96 -6.87
N GLU A 271 -42.26 17.58 -6.73
CA GLU A 271 -41.99 18.92 -7.27
C GLU A 271 -42.11 18.95 -8.80
N LEU A 272 -41.55 17.96 -9.49
CA LEU A 272 -41.61 17.86 -10.95
C LEU A 272 -43.06 17.77 -11.43
N ALA A 273 -43.90 16.96 -10.78
CA ALA A 273 -45.33 16.88 -11.08
C ALA A 273 -46.03 18.22 -10.85
N GLY A 274 -45.72 18.91 -9.74
CA GLY A 274 -46.25 20.24 -9.42
C GLY A 274 -45.89 21.30 -10.46
N TYR A 275 -44.62 21.39 -10.86
CA TYR A 275 -44.18 22.33 -11.90
C TYR A 275 -44.76 22.01 -13.28
N ASN A 276 -44.92 20.72 -13.62
CA ASN A 276 -45.61 20.31 -14.86
C ASN A 276 -47.09 20.71 -14.85
N MET A 277 -47.78 20.54 -13.72
CA MET A 277 -49.17 20.99 -13.56
C MET A 277 -49.28 22.51 -13.66
N ALA A 278 -48.38 23.26 -13.01
CA ALA A 278 -48.32 24.71 -13.08
C ALA A 278 -48.04 25.20 -14.52
N LEU A 279 -47.15 24.51 -15.24
CA LEU A 279 -46.85 24.79 -16.64
C LEU A 279 -48.10 24.61 -17.52
N GLN A 280 -48.82 23.50 -17.38
CA GLN A 280 -50.08 23.25 -18.07
C GLN A 280 -51.15 24.30 -17.74
N ALA A 281 -51.31 24.65 -16.46
CA ALA A 281 -52.24 25.68 -16.02
C ALA A 281 -51.88 27.07 -16.58
N THR A 282 -50.59 27.39 -16.67
CA THR A 282 -50.11 28.65 -17.26
C THR A 282 -50.41 28.70 -18.76
N TYR A 283 -50.21 27.59 -19.50
CA TYR A 283 -50.60 27.51 -20.92
C TYR A 283 -52.11 27.71 -21.13
N GLN A 284 -52.95 27.08 -20.29
CA GLN A 284 -54.40 27.27 -20.36
C GLN A 284 -54.81 28.71 -20.05
N SER A 285 -54.19 29.33 -19.04
CA SER A 285 -54.45 30.72 -18.66
C SER A 285 -54.00 31.70 -19.75
N TYR A 286 -52.83 31.47 -20.35
CA TYR A 286 -52.33 32.24 -21.48
C TYR A 286 -53.27 32.15 -22.69
N SER A 287 -53.74 30.95 -23.03
CA SER A 287 -54.74 30.74 -24.08
C SER A 287 -56.04 31.52 -23.83
N LYS A 288 -56.56 31.48 -22.60
CA LYS A 288 -57.77 32.23 -22.21
C LYS A 288 -57.57 33.75 -22.26
N VAL A 289 -56.43 34.27 -21.78
CA VAL A 289 -56.12 35.71 -21.80
C VAL A 289 -55.85 36.20 -23.23
N SER A 290 -55.21 35.40 -24.06
CA SER A 290 -55.04 35.70 -25.49
C SER A 290 -56.38 35.77 -26.23
N ASN A 291 -57.36 34.94 -25.84
CA ASN A 291 -58.71 34.95 -26.42
C ASN A 291 -59.59 36.11 -25.93
N LEU A 292 -59.25 36.78 -24.82
CA LEU A 292 -59.93 37.97 -24.27
C LEU A 292 -59.56 39.28 -25.01
N SER A 293 -58.99 39.19 -26.21
CA SER A 293 -58.76 40.34 -27.08
C SER A 293 -60.08 41.05 -27.39
N LEU A 294 -60.09 42.38 -27.25
CA LEU A 294 -61.22 43.27 -27.60
C LEU A 294 -61.70 43.15 -29.07
N PHE A 295 -60.96 42.42 -29.91
CA PHE A 295 -61.35 42.09 -31.29
C PHE A 295 -62.30 40.89 -31.42
N ASN A 296 -62.52 40.10 -30.37
CA ASN A 296 -63.50 39.00 -30.39
C ASN A 296 -64.90 39.42 -29.89
N VAL A 297 -65.07 40.68 -29.45
CA VAL A 297 -66.34 41.22 -28.92
C VAL A 297 -66.92 42.33 -29.83
N LEU A 298 -66.24 42.64 -30.95
CA LEU A 298 -66.70 43.52 -32.04
C LEU A 298 -66.98 42.68 -33.29
#